data_AF-A0A1I6EXE5-F1
#
_entry.id   AF-A0A1I6EXE5-F1
#
_cell.length_a   1.000
_cell.length_b   1.000
_cell.length_c   1.000
_cell.angle_alpha   90.00
_cell.angle_beta   90.00
_cell.angle_gamma   90.00
#
_symmetry.space_group_name_H-M   'P 1'
#
loop_
_entity.id
_entity.type
_entity.pdbx_description
1 polymer ?
#
loop_
_entity_poly.entity_id
_entity_poly.type
_entity_poly.pdbx_seq_one_letter_code
_entity_poly.pdbx_strand_id
1 'polypeptide(L)'
;MIFAAPLGPGHVARQQVCRAGESLVWAMYRRTFYYAVDGLDQLGAPGRSLFARGASAVGRGVGDLALTMLGGGGDSGDDKALAGDHLVFGPSAGSLAASAMSRFEPGKRVDRLWALTSSRLVIAERHLAAEPVEEKSFLGKAIGFGREVGKILADNRRKYGEHVEGEPVAVPDYRAVAEFPRAQIASVSPGRVTFVDGSGFEFLLETPAVSDDEVVVSELTKFWLRPGERLVLGLPPIVGYVGGVVGGELRLPLVASSPMPALELDKQRWPLPAPPSPQDWTDDPTLGYWVDAPAASCLAVSLADHFAFSRGNARLAVSDQRVAVVYPTHLFEAKPSSVFTTFAEIPSGAVRSLETPYAGASLPARPVVRLTFADGSALALRRQS
;
A
#
# COMPACT_ATOMS: atom_id res chain seq x y z
N MET A 1 6.75 8.21 8.97
CA MET A 1 7.78 7.94 7.94
C MET A 1 7.31 6.78 7.08
N ILE A 2 7.34 6.90 5.75
CA ILE A 2 6.80 5.90 4.81
C ILE A 2 7.36 4.49 5.03
N PHE A 3 8.64 4.37 5.40
CA PHE A 3 9.31 3.09 5.65
C PHE A 3 8.83 2.33 6.87
N ALA A 4 8.01 2.91 7.75
CA ALA A 4 7.42 2.21 8.88
C ALA A 4 6.07 1.55 8.53
N ALA A 5 5.53 1.82 7.33
CA ALA A 5 4.28 1.21 6.89
C ALA A 5 4.47 -0.30 6.69
N PRO A 6 3.45 -1.12 6.99
CA PRO A 6 3.50 -2.55 6.68
C PRO A 6 3.50 -2.76 5.17
N LEU A 7 3.98 -3.94 4.76
CA LEU A 7 3.90 -4.38 3.37
C LEU A 7 2.43 -4.49 2.95
N GLY A 8 2.11 -3.99 1.75
CA GLY A 8 0.75 -3.95 1.24
C GLY A 8 0.13 -5.35 1.05
N PRO A 9 -1.21 -5.44 1.12
CA PRO A 9 -1.91 -6.72 1.17
C PRO A 9 -1.79 -7.53 -0.12
N GLY A 10 -1.64 -6.92 -1.29
CA GLY A 10 -1.45 -7.62 -2.57
C GLY A 10 -0.17 -8.46 -2.55
N HIS A 11 0.93 -7.83 -2.20
CA HIS A 11 2.23 -8.48 -2.07
C HIS A 11 2.20 -9.62 -1.03
N VAL A 12 1.63 -9.37 0.16
CA VAL A 12 1.51 -10.42 1.19
C VAL A 12 0.62 -11.57 0.73
N ALA A 13 -0.52 -11.29 0.09
CA ALA A 13 -1.43 -12.33 -0.40
C ALA A 13 -0.80 -13.21 -1.47
N ARG A 14 0.02 -12.66 -2.37
CA ARG A 14 0.73 -13.49 -3.37
C ARG A 14 1.69 -14.47 -2.71
N GLN A 15 2.40 -14.03 -1.68
CA GLN A 15 3.40 -14.86 -1.04
C GLN A 15 2.81 -15.88 -0.07
N GLN A 16 1.80 -15.48 0.71
CA GLN A 16 1.32 -16.27 1.85
C GLN A 16 0.01 -17.01 1.58
N VAL A 17 -0.78 -16.56 0.59
CA VAL A 17 -2.16 -17.06 0.40
C VAL A 17 -2.38 -17.69 -0.97
N CYS A 18 -1.80 -17.13 -2.04
CA CYS A 18 -1.97 -17.65 -3.39
C CYS A 18 -1.25 -18.99 -3.55
N ARG A 19 -1.97 -19.99 -4.07
CA ARG A 19 -1.37 -21.28 -4.45
C ARG A 19 -0.75 -21.17 -5.84
N ALA A 20 0.11 -22.13 -6.17
CA ALA A 20 0.66 -22.26 -7.52
C ALA A 20 -0.48 -22.33 -8.57
N GLY A 21 -0.39 -21.48 -9.59
CA GLY A 21 -1.39 -21.37 -10.66
C GLY A 21 -2.59 -20.48 -10.34
N GLU A 22 -2.72 -19.96 -9.12
CA GLU A 22 -3.75 -18.96 -8.80
C GLU A 22 -3.26 -17.55 -9.17
N SER A 23 -4.10 -16.76 -9.83
CA SER A 23 -3.85 -15.33 -10.03
C SER A 23 -4.56 -14.53 -8.95
N LEU A 24 -3.86 -13.61 -8.29
CA LEU A 24 -4.47 -12.66 -7.36
C LEU A 24 -5.34 -11.65 -8.13
N VAL A 25 -6.60 -11.49 -7.73
CA VAL A 25 -7.53 -10.49 -8.26
C VAL A 25 -7.44 -9.21 -7.43
N TRP A 26 -7.62 -9.34 -6.11
CA TRP A 26 -7.38 -8.25 -5.17
C TRP A 26 -7.06 -8.78 -3.76
N ALA A 27 -6.42 -7.95 -2.95
CA ALA A 27 -6.24 -8.18 -1.53
C ALA A 27 -6.42 -6.90 -0.70
N MET A 28 -6.87 -7.03 0.54
CA MET A 28 -6.98 -5.91 1.48
C MET A 28 -6.76 -6.34 2.93
N TYR A 29 -6.34 -5.41 3.76
CA TYR A 29 -6.38 -5.59 5.21
C TYR A 29 -7.72 -5.10 5.76
N ARG A 30 -8.37 -5.92 6.58
CA ARG A 30 -9.56 -5.58 7.34
C ARG A 30 -9.45 -6.07 8.77
N ARG A 31 -10.10 -5.36 9.67
CA ARG A 31 -9.85 -5.43 11.10
C ARG A 31 -11.09 -5.70 11.91
N THR A 32 -12.20 -5.05 11.56
CA THR A 32 -13.37 -4.98 12.44
C THR A 32 -14.64 -5.15 11.62
N PHE A 33 -15.45 -6.12 12.01
CA PHE A 33 -16.67 -6.45 11.30
C PHE A 33 -17.89 -6.44 12.20
N TYR A 34 -19.05 -6.29 11.57
CA TYR A 34 -20.36 -6.41 12.20
C TYR A 34 -21.31 -7.23 11.32
N TYR A 35 -22.37 -7.75 11.92
CA TYR A 35 -23.40 -8.52 11.22
C TYR A 35 -24.54 -7.64 10.72
N ALA A 36 -24.94 -7.90 9.48
CA ALA A 36 -26.18 -7.46 8.85
C ALA A 36 -26.96 -8.70 8.38
N VAL A 37 -27.23 -9.61 9.32
CA VAL A 37 -27.83 -10.93 9.09
C VAL A 37 -29.21 -10.97 9.73
N ASP A 38 -30.19 -11.53 9.02
CA ASP A 38 -31.54 -11.67 9.56
C ASP A 38 -31.57 -12.57 10.80
N GLY A 39 -32.26 -12.09 11.84
CA GLY A 39 -32.33 -12.75 13.15
C GLY A 39 -31.15 -12.48 14.09
N LEU A 40 -30.09 -11.79 13.64
CA LEU A 40 -28.96 -11.39 14.47
C LEU A 40 -28.93 -9.88 14.72
N ASP A 41 -28.37 -9.46 15.86
CA ASP A 41 -27.92 -8.09 16.08
C ASP A 41 -26.54 -7.85 15.44
N GLN A 42 -26.00 -6.64 15.58
CA GLN A 42 -24.71 -6.26 14.98
C GLN A 42 -23.52 -7.08 15.51
N LEU A 43 -23.64 -7.64 16.72
CA LEU A 43 -22.63 -8.47 17.37
C LEU A 43 -22.91 -9.97 17.19
N GLY A 44 -23.87 -10.34 16.36
CA GLY A 44 -24.17 -11.72 16.04
C GLY A 44 -24.98 -12.44 17.12
N ALA A 45 -25.50 -11.75 18.13
CA ALA A 45 -26.41 -12.34 19.11
C ALA A 45 -27.83 -12.41 18.53
N PRO A 46 -28.65 -13.43 18.88
CA PRO A 46 -30.03 -13.51 18.44
C PRO A 46 -30.81 -12.24 18.81
N GLY A 47 -31.31 -11.52 17.80
CA GLY A 47 -32.05 -10.27 18.00
C GLY A 47 -33.39 -10.53 18.69
N ARG A 48 -33.68 -9.83 19.78
CA ARG A 48 -34.92 -10.00 20.55
C ARG A 48 -36.20 -9.46 19.88
N SER A 49 -36.15 -8.97 18.64
CA SER A 49 -37.29 -8.27 18.02
C SER A 49 -37.62 -8.75 16.61
N LEU A 50 -38.51 -9.75 16.51
CA LEU A 50 -39.24 -10.05 15.27
C LEU A 50 -40.36 -9.03 14.96
N PHE A 51 -40.59 -8.03 15.82
CA PHE A 51 -41.75 -7.12 15.73
C PHE A 51 -41.45 -5.67 15.32
N ALA A 52 -40.19 -5.26 15.08
CA ALA A 52 -39.86 -3.86 14.79
C ALA A 52 -39.48 -3.55 13.32
N ARG A 53 -39.33 -4.56 12.44
CA ARG A 53 -38.95 -4.35 11.01
C ARG A 53 -40.14 -4.37 10.06
N GLY A 54 -41.29 -3.84 10.47
CA GLY A 54 -42.53 -3.84 9.68
C GLY A 54 -42.72 -2.65 8.72
N ALA A 55 -41.80 -1.69 8.58
CA ALA A 55 -42.13 -0.43 7.89
C ALA A 55 -41.08 0.18 6.94
N SER A 56 -39.97 -0.47 6.59
CA SER A 56 -38.94 0.15 5.73
C SER A 56 -38.41 -0.71 4.58
N ALA A 57 -39.10 -1.78 4.21
CA ALA A 57 -38.71 -2.64 3.10
C ALA A 57 -39.34 -2.25 1.74
N VAL A 58 -39.51 -0.96 1.47
CA VAL A 58 -39.82 -0.45 0.12
C VAL A 58 -38.84 0.66 -0.23
N GLY A 59 -37.75 0.29 -0.90
CA GLY A 59 -37.06 1.19 -1.83
C GLY A 59 -35.94 2.09 -1.30
N ARG A 60 -35.15 1.68 -0.29
CA ARG A 60 -33.89 2.39 0.06
C ARG A 60 -32.73 1.43 0.19
N GLY A 61 -31.68 1.71 -0.58
CA GLY A 61 -30.46 0.90 -0.64
C GLY A 61 -29.73 0.84 0.70
N VAL A 62 -28.91 -0.21 0.83
CA VAL A 62 -28.07 -0.55 1.99
C VAL A 62 -27.19 0.61 2.50
N GLY A 63 -26.98 1.66 1.67
CA GLY A 63 -26.26 2.87 2.06
C GLY A 63 -26.84 3.66 3.25
N ASP A 64 -28.16 3.57 3.52
CA ASP A 64 -28.77 4.33 4.64
C ASP A 64 -28.43 3.71 6.01
N LEU A 65 -28.20 2.40 6.09
CA LEU A 65 -27.83 1.74 7.36
C LEU A 65 -26.37 2.02 7.73
N ALA A 66 -25.49 2.17 6.73
CA ALA A 66 -24.11 2.59 6.92
C ALA A 66 -24.00 4.05 7.43
N LEU A 67 -24.92 4.94 7.05
CA LEU A 67 -24.89 6.35 7.49
C LEU A 67 -25.17 6.50 9.00
N THR A 68 -26.07 5.68 9.55
CA THR A 68 -26.30 5.62 11.01
C THR A 68 -25.12 5.06 11.80
N MET A 69 -24.19 4.35 11.17
CA MET A 69 -22.99 3.81 11.83
C MET A 69 -21.82 4.83 11.90
N LEU A 70 -21.84 5.88 11.07
CA LEU A 70 -20.83 6.95 11.09
C LEU A 70 -21.29 8.18 11.91
N GLY A 71 -22.60 8.36 12.10
CA GLY A 71 -23.20 9.51 12.79
C GLY A 71 -23.46 9.32 14.28
N GLY A 72 -22.45 8.99 15.08
CA GLY A 72 -22.55 8.90 16.54
C GLY A 72 -22.41 10.26 17.24
N GLY A 73 -23.41 11.13 17.10
CA GLY A 73 -23.56 12.35 17.90
C GLY A 73 -24.11 12.02 19.29
N GLY A 74 -23.28 12.16 20.32
CA GLY A 74 -23.66 11.95 21.71
C GLY A 74 -22.45 12.02 22.63
N ASP A 75 -22.38 13.10 23.42
CA ASP A 75 -21.30 13.45 24.33
C ASP A 75 -21.55 12.77 25.69
N SER A 76 -20.97 11.59 25.93
CA SER A 76 -20.80 10.95 27.26
C SER A 76 -20.29 9.50 27.14
N GLY A 77 -19.10 9.21 27.67
CA GLY A 77 -18.69 7.87 28.13
C GLY A 77 -17.76 7.06 27.21
N ASP A 78 -16.63 6.62 27.78
CA ASP A 78 -15.42 6.02 27.18
C ASP A 78 -15.54 4.67 26.42
N ASP A 79 -16.72 4.24 25.95
CA ASP A 79 -16.89 2.96 25.22
C ASP A 79 -17.55 3.16 23.84
N LYS A 80 -16.96 3.99 22.98
CA LYS A 80 -17.41 4.07 21.58
C LYS A 80 -17.02 2.79 20.85
N ALA A 81 -18.03 2.05 20.36
CA ALA A 81 -17.84 0.91 19.48
C ALA A 81 -16.91 1.30 18.31
N LEU A 82 -15.94 0.44 17.99
CA LEU A 82 -15.00 0.69 16.90
C LEU A 82 -15.76 0.79 15.58
N ALA A 83 -15.39 1.75 14.73
CA ALA A 83 -15.92 1.83 13.38
C ALA A 83 -15.60 0.52 12.63
N GLY A 84 -16.63 -0.11 12.06
CA GLY A 84 -16.47 -1.30 11.24
C GLY A 84 -15.81 -0.94 9.92
N ASP A 85 -15.02 -1.86 9.35
CA ASP A 85 -14.47 -1.71 7.99
C ASP A 85 -15.10 -2.70 6.99
N HIS A 86 -15.92 -3.63 7.47
CA HIS A 86 -16.77 -4.46 6.64
C HIS A 86 -17.97 -5.03 7.39
N LEU A 87 -18.96 -5.49 6.62
CA LEU A 87 -20.19 -6.11 7.11
C LEU A 87 -20.29 -7.55 6.59
N VAL A 88 -20.82 -8.43 7.42
CA VAL A 88 -21.23 -9.80 7.05
C VAL A 88 -22.73 -9.78 6.86
N PHE A 89 -23.22 -10.03 5.65
CA PHE A 89 -24.66 -10.03 5.36
C PHE A 89 -25.18 -11.40 4.97
N GLY A 90 -26.47 -11.66 5.19
CA GLY A 90 -27.10 -12.91 4.77
C GLY A 90 -28.48 -13.16 5.34
N PRO A 91 -29.21 -14.16 4.81
CA PRO A 91 -30.60 -14.44 5.17
C PRO A 91 -30.76 -15.17 6.51
N SER A 92 -29.69 -15.74 7.09
CA SER A 92 -29.73 -16.39 8.40
C SER A 92 -28.33 -16.61 8.97
N ALA A 93 -28.26 -16.92 10.27
CA ALA A 93 -27.02 -17.29 10.96
C ALA A 93 -26.33 -18.54 10.37
N GLY A 94 -27.09 -19.42 9.68
CA GLY A 94 -26.57 -20.63 9.03
C GLY A 94 -26.04 -20.40 7.61
N SER A 95 -26.13 -19.17 7.08
CA SER A 95 -25.59 -18.85 5.76
C SER A 95 -24.06 -18.95 5.72
N LEU A 96 -23.49 -19.14 4.52
CA LEU A 96 -22.06 -19.38 4.31
C LEU A 96 -21.19 -18.29 4.97
N ALA A 97 -21.52 -17.02 4.74
CA ALA A 97 -20.76 -15.91 5.31
C ALA A 97 -20.87 -15.85 6.84
N ALA A 98 -22.09 -15.94 7.38
CA ALA A 98 -22.34 -15.86 8.81
C ALA A 98 -21.72 -17.03 9.57
N SER A 99 -21.90 -18.26 9.07
CA SER A 99 -21.34 -19.47 9.65
C SER A 99 -19.81 -19.41 9.69
N ALA A 100 -19.15 -18.95 8.61
CA ALA A 100 -17.70 -18.83 8.55
C ALA A 100 -17.13 -17.79 9.52
N MET A 101 -17.91 -16.73 9.79
CA MET A 101 -17.50 -15.64 10.69
C MET A 101 -17.88 -15.86 12.15
N SER A 102 -18.75 -16.83 12.45
CA SER A 102 -19.25 -17.10 13.81
C SER A 102 -18.17 -17.44 14.85
N ARG A 103 -17.01 -17.93 14.39
CA ARG A 103 -15.83 -18.20 15.24
C ARG A 103 -14.99 -16.96 15.58
N PHE A 104 -15.25 -15.83 14.93
CA PHE A 104 -14.57 -14.57 15.19
C PHE A 104 -15.47 -13.65 15.99
N GLU A 105 -14.86 -12.84 16.85
CA GLU A 105 -15.59 -11.88 17.65
C GLU A 105 -15.84 -10.59 16.85
N PRO A 106 -17.09 -10.21 16.58
CA PRO A 106 -17.42 -8.95 15.92
C PRO A 106 -17.07 -7.75 16.82
N GLY A 107 -16.83 -6.59 16.22
CA GLY A 107 -16.43 -5.38 16.94
C GLY A 107 -15.00 -5.38 17.51
N LYS A 108 -14.27 -6.50 17.47
CA LYS A 108 -12.84 -6.53 17.82
C LYS A 108 -11.93 -6.19 16.65
N ARG A 109 -10.78 -5.60 16.95
CA ARG A 109 -9.73 -5.27 15.97
C ARG A 109 -8.76 -6.44 15.86
N VAL A 110 -8.77 -7.14 14.73
CA VAL A 110 -7.85 -8.24 14.44
C VAL A 110 -7.32 -8.09 13.02
N ASP A 111 -6.00 -8.03 12.84
CA ASP A 111 -5.39 -7.90 11.52
C ASP A 111 -5.68 -9.14 10.65
N ARG A 112 -6.62 -9.00 9.70
CA ARG A 112 -6.97 -10.02 8.72
C ARG A 112 -6.61 -9.58 7.32
N LEU A 113 -5.98 -10.49 6.58
CA LEU A 113 -5.77 -10.37 5.16
C LEU A 113 -6.94 -11.04 4.43
N TRP A 114 -7.59 -10.28 3.58
CA TRP A 114 -8.63 -10.77 2.67
C TRP A 114 -8.04 -10.79 1.26
N ALA A 115 -8.17 -11.92 0.57
CA ALA A 115 -7.64 -12.07 -0.78
C ALA A 115 -8.63 -12.81 -1.67
N LEU A 116 -9.02 -12.17 -2.78
CA LEU A 116 -9.73 -12.84 -3.86
C LEU A 116 -8.73 -13.30 -4.91
N THR A 117 -8.69 -14.59 -5.18
CA THR A 117 -7.91 -15.20 -6.26
C THR A 117 -8.83 -15.63 -7.41
N SER A 118 -8.24 -16.10 -8.51
CA SER A 118 -8.97 -16.76 -9.61
C SER A 118 -9.86 -17.92 -9.15
N SER A 119 -9.53 -18.53 -8.01
CA SER A 119 -10.11 -19.81 -7.59
C SER A 119 -10.93 -19.73 -6.31
N ARG A 120 -10.78 -18.68 -5.48
CA ARG A 120 -11.43 -18.58 -4.16
C ARG A 120 -11.28 -17.20 -3.52
N LEU A 121 -12.14 -16.92 -2.55
CA LEU A 121 -11.93 -15.89 -1.54
C LEU A 121 -11.27 -16.52 -0.31
N VAL A 122 -10.23 -15.89 0.23
CA VAL A 122 -9.52 -16.34 1.43
C VAL A 122 -9.53 -15.25 2.49
N ILE A 123 -9.77 -15.67 3.73
CA ILE A 123 -9.53 -14.88 4.94
C ILE A 123 -8.34 -15.51 5.64
N ALA A 124 -7.29 -14.73 5.89
CA ALA A 124 -6.10 -15.16 6.59
C ALA A 124 -5.82 -14.27 7.80
N GLU A 125 -5.28 -14.86 8.87
CA GLU A 125 -4.86 -14.14 10.07
C GLU A 125 -3.34 -14.17 10.20
N ARG A 126 -2.78 -13.08 10.74
CA ARG A 126 -1.33 -12.98 10.98
C ARG A 126 -0.94 -14.02 12.03
N HIS A 127 0.00 -14.89 11.68
CA HIS A 127 0.57 -15.84 12.61
C HIS A 127 1.82 -15.23 13.25
N LEU A 128 1.73 -14.93 14.55
CA LEU A 128 2.91 -14.56 15.32
C LEU A 128 3.59 -15.86 15.74
N ALA A 129 4.83 -16.05 15.29
CA ALA A 129 5.67 -17.11 15.84
C ALA A 129 5.70 -16.94 17.36
N ALA A 130 5.43 -18.01 18.11
CA ALA A 130 5.57 -17.97 19.56
C ALA A 130 6.99 -17.49 19.88
N GLU A 131 7.13 -16.48 20.74
CA GLU A 131 8.44 -16.11 21.23
C GLU A 131 9.09 -17.38 21.78
N PRO A 132 10.34 -17.70 21.41
CA PRO A 132 11.02 -18.84 21.97
C PRO A 132 10.95 -18.65 23.48
N VAL A 133 10.25 -19.56 24.16
CA VAL A 133 10.24 -19.60 25.61
C VAL A 133 11.70 -19.74 25.98
N GLU A 134 12.31 -18.66 26.47
CA GLU A 134 13.63 -18.74 27.05
C GLU A 134 13.53 -19.85 28.10
N GLU A 135 14.16 -20.99 27.79
CA GLU A 135 14.33 -22.04 28.76
C GLU A 135 15.07 -21.37 29.91
N LYS A 136 14.32 -21.07 30.98
CA LYS A 136 14.89 -20.63 32.24
C LYS A 136 15.76 -21.78 32.70
N SER A 137 17.02 -21.74 32.30
CA SER A 137 18.02 -22.70 32.67
C SER A 137 18.16 -22.59 34.18
N PHE A 138 17.53 -23.54 34.89
CA PHE A 138 17.52 -23.66 36.36
C PHE A 138 18.87 -24.17 36.90
N LEU A 139 19.97 -23.80 36.26
CA LEU A 139 21.33 -24.20 36.61
C LEU A 139 22.25 -22.98 36.56
N GLY A 140 22.22 -22.18 37.63
CA GLY A 140 23.18 -21.11 37.85
C GLY A 140 22.65 -19.91 38.63
N LYS A 141 22.27 -20.10 39.90
CA LYS A 141 22.21 -18.99 40.86
C LYS A 141 23.64 -18.55 41.21
N ALA A 142 24.32 -17.86 40.31
CA ALA A 142 25.45 -16.97 40.55
C ALA A 142 26.07 -16.55 39.22
N ILE A 143 26.35 -15.24 39.08
CA ILE A 143 27.11 -14.59 38.00
C ILE A 143 26.30 -14.32 36.72
N GLY A 144 25.97 -13.05 36.47
CA GLY A 144 25.63 -12.62 35.10
C GLY A 144 24.67 -11.47 34.89
N PHE A 145 24.53 -10.50 35.80
CA PHE A 145 23.71 -9.28 35.57
C PHE A 145 24.37 -8.28 34.58
N GLY A 146 24.89 -8.74 33.45
CA GLY A 146 25.70 -7.89 32.57
C GLY A 146 26.04 -8.36 31.16
N ARG A 147 25.37 -9.40 30.60
CA ARG A 147 25.68 -9.85 29.22
C ARG A 147 24.57 -9.69 28.18
N GLU A 148 23.34 -9.43 28.60
CA GLU A 148 22.22 -9.35 27.65
C GLU A 148 21.86 -7.92 27.21
N VAL A 149 22.34 -6.91 27.96
CA VAL A 149 22.31 -5.50 27.52
C VAL A 149 23.41 -5.19 26.49
N GLY A 150 24.38 -6.11 26.29
CA GLY A 150 25.55 -5.91 25.43
C GLY A 150 25.29 -6.01 23.93
N LYS A 151 24.23 -6.70 23.47
CA LYS A 151 23.86 -6.75 22.04
C LYS A 151 22.94 -5.62 21.60
N ILE A 152 22.24 -4.97 22.53
CA ILE A 152 21.40 -3.80 22.27
C ILE A 152 22.26 -2.52 22.15
N LEU A 153 23.50 -2.52 22.66
CA LEU A 153 24.40 -1.36 22.62
C LEU A 153 25.26 -1.23 21.35
N ALA A 154 25.25 -2.21 20.43
CA ALA A 154 26.12 -2.19 19.25
C ALA A 154 25.38 -2.10 17.90
N ASP A 155 24.07 -2.34 17.85
CA ASP A 155 23.32 -2.17 16.61
C ASP A 155 22.91 -0.70 16.42
N ASN A 156 23.79 0.05 15.78
CA ASN A 156 23.54 1.45 15.43
C ASN A 156 22.51 1.61 14.30
N ARG A 157 21.97 0.53 13.71
CA ARG A 157 21.05 0.60 12.57
C ARG A 157 19.71 1.24 12.94
N ARG A 158 19.15 1.99 11.98
CA ARG A 158 17.86 2.66 12.17
C ARG A 158 16.72 1.66 12.03
N LYS A 159 15.76 1.72 12.97
CA LYS A 159 14.51 0.96 12.91
C LYS A 159 13.36 1.84 12.41
N TYR A 160 12.47 1.24 11.64
CA TYR A 160 11.27 1.86 11.06
C TYR A 160 10.07 0.95 11.35
N GLY A 161 9.51 1.04 12.56
CA GLY A 161 8.52 0.07 13.01
C GLY A 161 9.14 -1.33 13.08
N GLU A 162 8.58 -2.29 12.35
CA GLU A 162 9.08 -3.67 12.24
C GLU A 162 10.29 -3.80 11.28
N HIS A 163 10.61 -2.77 10.50
CA HIS A 163 11.64 -2.82 9.46
C HIS A 163 12.99 -2.28 9.95
N VAL A 164 14.09 -2.82 9.44
CA VAL A 164 15.46 -2.46 9.87
C VAL A 164 16.27 -1.99 8.67
N GLU A 165 17.08 -0.95 8.87
CA GLU A 165 18.05 -0.47 7.87
C GLU A 165 18.90 -1.60 7.29
N GLY A 166 19.00 -1.65 5.96
CA GLY A 166 19.80 -2.62 5.23
C GLY A 166 19.24 -4.05 5.20
N GLU A 167 18.12 -4.32 5.87
CA GLU A 167 17.43 -5.60 5.81
C GLU A 167 16.22 -5.50 4.87
N PRO A 168 15.93 -6.54 4.07
CA PRO A 168 14.70 -6.59 3.30
C PRO A 168 13.47 -6.43 4.18
N VAL A 169 12.48 -5.68 3.72
CA VAL A 169 11.16 -5.61 4.36
C VAL A 169 10.61 -7.03 4.53
N ALA A 170 10.33 -7.40 5.79
CA ALA A 170 9.85 -8.72 6.11
C ALA A 170 8.41 -8.93 5.62
N VAL A 171 8.16 -10.10 5.07
CA VAL A 171 6.81 -10.52 4.68
C VAL A 171 6.18 -11.19 5.91
N PRO A 172 5.11 -10.63 6.49
CA PRO A 172 4.46 -11.22 7.66
C PRO A 172 3.88 -12.60 7.32
N ASP A 173 4.00 -13.57 8.24
CA ASP A 173 3.36 -14.89 8.12
C ASP A 173 1.84 -14.73 8.30
N TYR A 174 1.07 -15.20 7.31
CA TYR A 174 -0.38 -15.20 7.31
C TYR A 174 -0.89 -16.59 6.97
N ARG A 175 -1.86 -17.08 7.74
CA ARG A 175 -2.45 -18.41 7.53
C ARG A 175 -3.92 -18.30 7.22
N ALA A 176 -4.34 -19.02 6.18
CA ALA A 176 -5.75 -19.11 5.81
C ALA A 176 -6.55 -19.68 6.99
N VAL A 177 -7.52 -18.92 7.45
CA VAL A 177 -8.48 -19.34 8.46
C VAL A 177 -9.80 -19.73 7.80
N ALA A 178 -10.24 -19.04 6.75
CA ALA A 178 -11.45 -19.36 5.97
C ALA A 178 -11.17 -19.33 4.47
N GLU A 179 -11.82 -20.22 3.72
CA GLU A 179 -11.75 -20.27 2.26
C GLU A 179 -13.13 -20.50 1.66
N PHE A 180 -13.45 -19.76 0.60
CA PHE A 180 -14.70 -19.88 -0.15
C PHE A 180 -14.35 -20.17 -1.61
N PRO A 181 -14.49 -21.43 -2.09
CA PRO A 181 -14.22 -21.79 -3.47
C PRO A 181 -15.01 -20.93 -4.47
N ARG A 182 -14.46 -20.74 -5.67
CA ARG A 182 -15.09 -19.94 -6.74
C ARG A 182 -16.53 -20.33 -7.03
N ALA A 183 -16.85 -21.63 -6.94
CA ALA A 183 -18.18 -22.17 -7.16
C ALA A 183 -19.22 -21.69 -6.12
N GLN A 184 -18.79 -21.24 -4.94
CA GLN A 184 -19.66 -20.65 -3.92
C GLN A 184 -19.86 -19.15 -4.12
N ILE A 185 -19.05 -18.49 -4.96
CA ILE A 185 -19.09 -17.04 -5.20
C ILE A 185 -19.99 -16.76 -6.40
N ALA A 186 -21.17 -16.19 -6.13
CA ALA A 186 -22.12 -15.80 -7.16
C ALA A 186 -21.65 -14.55 -7.93
N SER A 187 -21.21 -13.51 -7.21
CA SER A 187 -20.77 -12.26 -7.83
C SER A 187 -19.72 -11.51 -7.01
N VAL A 188 -18.94 -10.69 -7.71
CA VAL A 188 -17.95 -9.78 -7.14
C VAL A 188 -18.15 -8.41 -7.78
N SER A 189 -18.16 -7.38 -6.96
CA SER A 189 -18.19 -5.97 -7.38
C SER A 189 -17.25 -5.16 -6.48
N PRO A 190 -16.88 -3.91 -6.84
CA PRO A 190 -16.04 -3.08 -5.99
C PRO A 190 -16.61 -3.00 -4.57
N GLY A 191 -15.85 -3.49 -3.59
CA GLY A 191 -16.25 -3.50 -2.19
C GLY A 191 -17.31 -4.54 -1.79
N ARG A 192 -17.71 -5.48 -2.66
CA ARG A 192 -18.71 -6.50 -2.27
C ARG A 192 -18.48 -7.86 -2.91
N VAL A 193 -18.59 -8.92 -2.11
CA VAL A 193 -18.62 -10.32 -2.55
C VAL A 193 -19.93 -10.94 -2.11
N THR A 194 -20.63 -11.61 -3.03
CA THR A 194 -21.90 -12.31 -2.75
C THR A 194 -21.78 -13.78 -3.09
N PHE A 195 -22.27 -14.64 -2.20
CA PHE A 195 -22.28 -16.09 -2.34
C PHE A 195 -23.59 -16.60 -2.93
N VAL A 196 -23.59 -17.86 -3.36
CA VAL A 196 -24.73 -18.54 -4.01
C VAL A 196 -25.97 -18.66 -3.12
N ASP A 197 -25.82 -18.58 -1.80
CA ASP A 197 -26.92 -18.61 -0.83
C ASP A 197 -27.46 -17.21 -0.49
N GLY A 198 -27.01 -16.17 -1.19
CA GLY A 198 -27.39 -14.77 -0.98
C GLY A 198 -26.68 -14.08 0.19
N SER A 199 -25.79 -14.77 0.92
CA SER A 199 -24.93 -14.14 1.94
C SER A 199 -23.65 -13.57 1.33
N GLY A 200 -22.86 -12.83 2.12
CA GLY A 200 -21.59 -12.32 1.64
C GLY A 200 -20.95 -11.27 2.54
N PHE A 201 -20.04 -10.49 1.93
CA PHE A 201 -19.25 -9.47 2.58
C PHE A 201 -19.35 -8.14 1.85
N GLU A 202 -19.51 -7.06 2.60
CA GLU A 202 -19.49 -5.69 2.10
C GLU A 202 -18.37 -4.92 2.79
N PHE A 203 -17.36 -4.51 2.03
CA PHE A 203 -16.18 -3.79 2.48
C PHE A 203 -16.41 -2.29 2.32
N LEU A 204 -16.21 -1.55 3.41
CA LEU A 204 -16.32 -0.10 3.42
C LEU A 204 -15.02 0.48 2.87
N LEU A 205 -14.96 0.63 1.54
CA LEU A 205 -13.78 1.14 0.85
C LEU A 205 -13.80 2.68 0.87
N GLU A 206 -12.80 3.28 1.50
CA GLU A 206 -12.53 4.69 1.33
C GLU A 206 -11.94 4.94 -0.06
N THR A 207 -12.39 5.99 -0.73
CA THR A 207 -11.72 6.48 -1.94
C THR A 207 -10.53 7.33 -1.48
N PRO A 208 -9.27 6.96 -1.81
CA PRO A 208 -8.13 7.76 -1.41
C PRO A 208 -8.27 9.17 -1.95
N ALA A 209 -8.13 10.17 -1.09
CA ALA A 209 -8.05 11.56 -1.55
C ALA A 209 -6.75 11.73 -2.34
N VAL A 210 -6.89 12.31 -3.52
CA VAL A 210 -5.81 12.54 -4.45
C VAL A 210 -5.46 14.03 -4.30
N SER A 211 -4.62 14.36 -3.31
CA SER A 211 -4.24 15.76 -3.06
C SER A 211 -3.20 16.21 -4.10
N ASP A 212 -3.50 17.28 -4.83
CA ASP A 212 -2.46 17.98 -5.59
C ASP A 212 -1.61 18.79 -4.61
N ASP A 213 -0.30 18.79 -4.80
CA ASP A 213 0.62 19.53 -3.94
C ASP A 213 0.73 20.97 -4.47
N GLU A 214 -0.17 21.84 -4.01
CA GLU A 214 -0.22 23.26 -4.41
C GLU A 214 1.10 23.98 -4.16
N VAL A 215 1.85 23.56 -3.13
CA VAL A 215 3.17 24.13 -2.80
C VAL A 215 4.16 23.77 -3.90
N VAL A 216 4.24 22.50 -4.30
CA VAL A 216 5.13 22.06 -5.39
C VAL A 216 4.78 22.75 -6.70
N VAL A 217 3.50 22.86 -7.04
CA VAL A 217 3.03 23.54 -8.25
C VAL A 217 3.46 25.02 -8.23
N SER A 218 3.25 25.71 -7.12
CA SER A 218 3.64 27.11 -6.93
C SER A 218 5.15 27.31 -7.05
N GLU A 219 5.95 26.47 -6.38
CA GLU A 219 7.41 26.54 -6.40
C GLU A 219 7.98 26.30 -7.80
N LEU A 220 7.54 25.25 -8.50
CA LEU A 220 8.03 24.96 -9.85
C LEU A 220 7.63 26.05 -10.84
N THR A 221 6.40 26.57 -10.72
CA THR A 221 5.93 27.66 -11.58
C THR A 221 6.75 28.93 -11.37
N LYS A 222 7.11 29.26 -10.13
CA LYS A 222 7.83 30.48 -9.80
C LYS A 222 9.33 30.41 -10.07
N PHE A 223 9.94 29.25 -9.83
CA PHE A 223 11.40 29.15 -9.74
C PHE A 223 12.06 28.20 -10.75
N TRP A 224 11.28 27.44 -11.53
CA TRP A 224 11.83 26.46 -12.47
C TRP A 224 11.39 26.65 -13.93
N LEU A 225 10.13 27.05 -14.18
CA LEU A 225 9.63 27.25 -15.54
C LEU A 225 10.39 28.34 -16.30
N ARG A 226 10.63 28.11 -17.60
CA ARG A 226 11.11 29.13 -18.52
C ARG A 226 9.98 30.13 -18.85
N PRO A 227 10.30 31.37 -19.25
CA PRO A 227 9.28 32.32 -19.72
C PRO A 227 8.42 31.72 -20.85
N GLY A 228 7.10 31.72 -20.66
CA GLY A 228 6.13 31.18 -21.63
C GLY A 228 5.91 29.66 -21.56
N GLU A 229 6.60 28.95 -20.68
CA GLU A 229 6.39 27.52 -20.42
C GLU A 229 5.21 27.32 -19.45
N ARG A 230 4.38 26.29 -19.66
CA ARG A 230 3.24 25.97 -18.78
C ARG A 230 3.46 24.63 -18.09
N LEU A 231 3.36 24.61 -16.76
CA LEU A 231 3.38 23.37 -15.98
C LEU A 231 2.13 22.53 -16.27
N VAL A 232 2.33 21.25 -16.56
CA VAL A 232 1.30 20.22 -16.74
C VAL A 232 1.19 19.36 -15.49
N LEU A 233 2.31 18.96 -14.90
CA LEU A 233 2.39 18.18 -13.68
C LEU A 233 3.64 18.53 -12.87
N GLY A 234 3.49 18.70 -11.56
CA GLY A 234 4.61 18.74 -10.61
C GLY A 234 4.37 17.76 -9.49
N LEU A 235 5.34 16.89 -9.21
CA LEU A 235 5.24 15.93 -8.10
C LEU A 235 6.23 16.30 -6.97
N PRO A 236 5.83 16.15 -5.70
CA PRO A 236 6.76 16.27 -4.59
C PRO A 236 7.85 15.19 -4.68
N PRO A 237 8.97 15.36 -3.96
CA PRO A 237 9.97 14.30 -3.84
C PRO A 237 9.35 13.04 -3.23
N ILE A 238 9.53 11.90 -3.90
CA ILE A 238 9.07 10.60 -3.39
C ILE A 238 10.27 9.87 -2.82
N VAL A 239 10.32 9.78 -1.50
CA VAL A 239 11.38 9.06 -0.80
C VAL A 239 11.18 7.55 -0.98
N GLY A 240 12.12 6.89 -1.65
CA GLY A 240 12.12 5.45 -1.88
C GLY A 240 13.11 5.03 -2.96
N TYR A 241 13.40 3.72 -3.02
CA TYR A 241 14.20 3.11 -4.09
C TYR A 241 13.46 3.17 -5.41
N VAL A 242 14.24 3.08 -6.48
CA VAL A 242 13.76 2.77 -7.82
C VAL A 242 13.91 1.27 -8.01
N GLY A 243 12.85 0.60 -8.45
CA GLY A 243 12.90 -0.76 -8.98
C GLY A 243 12.57 -0.78 -10.46
N GLY A 244 12.75 -1.91 -11.14
CA GLY A 244 12.27 -2.04 -12.50
C GLY A 244 12.73 -3.28 -13.24
N VAL A 245 12.21 -3.43 -14.46
CA VAL A 245 12.66 -4.42 -15.43
C VAL A 245 13.36 -3.67 -16.55
N VAL A 246 14.66 -3.93 -16.74
CA VAL A 246 15.47 -3.29 -17.79
C VAL A 246 16.16 -4.36 -18.62
N GLY A 247 15.85 -4.43 -19.92
CA GLY A 247 16.38 -5.47 -20.78
C GLY A 247 15.92 -6.88 -20.40
N GLY A 248 14.75 -7.00 -19.79
CA GLY A 248 14.23 -8.27 -19.25
C GLY A 248 14.79 -8.68 -17.88
N GLU A 249 15.73 -7.93 -17.32
CA GLU A 249 16.30 -8.19 -16.00
C GLU A 249 15.61 -7.36 -14.91
N LEU A 250 15.20 -8.03 -13.83
CA LEU A 250 14.73 -7.36 -12.63
C LEU A 250 15.89 -6.68 -11.91
N ARG A 251 15.78 -5.37 -11.67
CA ARG A 251 16.74 -4.56 -10.91
C ARG A 251 16.06 -3.98 -9.68
N LEU A 252 16.45 -4.46 -8.50
CA LEU A 252 15.81 -4.11 -7.25
C LEU A 252 16.81 -4.16 -6.07
N PRO A 253 17.32 -3.01 -5.59
CA PRO A 253 17.13 -1.67 -6.16
C PRO A 253 17.88 -1.46 -7.48
N LEU A 254 17.39 -0.54 -8.30
CA LEU A 254 18.10 -0.02 -9.47
C LEU A 254 19.24 0.91 -9.01
N VAL A 255 20.43 0.67 -9.56
CA VAL A 255 21.62 1.52 -9.38
C VAL A 255 21.80 2.37 -10.63
N ALA A 256 22.01 3.67 -10.44
CA ALA A 256 22.21 4.61 -11.53
C ALA A 256 23.40 4.19 -12.40
N SER A 257 23.22 4.18 -13.71
CA SER A 257 24.24 3.77 -14.69
C SER A 257 24.82 4.94 -15.49
N SER A 258 24.11 6.06 -15.54
CA SER A 258 24.52 7.28 -16.23
C SER A 258 25.39 8.19 -15.34
N PRO A 259 26.21 9.10 -15.91
CA PRO A 259 26.93 10.12 -15.14
C PRO A 259 25.96 11.01 -14.35
N MET A 260 26.17 11.10 -13.03
CA MET A 260 25.32 11.87 -12.12
C MET A 260 26.03 13.12 -11.61
N PRO A 261 25.29 14.20 -11.28
CA PRO A 261 25.89 15.39 -10.68
C PRO A 261 26.45 15.09 -9.28
N ALA A 262 27.43 15.86 -8.83
CA ALA A 262 27.93 15.75 -7.45
C ALA A 262 26.92 16.32 -6.44
N LEU A 263 26.49 15.49 -5.49
CA LEU A 263 25.48 15.83 -4.48
C LEU A 263 25.98 15.53 -3.07
N GLU A 264 25.66 16.42 -2.13
CA GLU A 264 25.82 16.24 -0.70
C GLU A 264 24.59 15.49 -0.14
N LEU A 265 24.69 14.17 -0.05
CA LEU A 265 23.61 13.31 0.47
C LEU A 265 24.04 12.56 1.72
N ASP A 266 23.24 12.67 2.80
CA ASP A 266 23.39 11.86 4.00
C ASP A 266 23.35 10.36 3.67
N LYS A 267 24.14 9.56 4.39
CA LYS A 267 24.17 8.09 4.24
C LYS A 267 22.75 7.52 4.11
N GLN A 268 22.52 6.69 3.09
CA GLN A 268 21.24 6.00 2.94
C GLN A 268 21.09 4.94 4.03
N ARG A 269 20.03 5.06 4.83
CA ARG A 269 19.77 4.22 6.01
C ARG A 269 18.42 3.49 5.92
N TRP A 270 17.97 3.14 4.72
CA TRP A 270 16.63 2.61 4.51
C TRP A 270 16.62 1.07 4.59
N PRO A 271 15.48 0.44 4.93
CA PRO A 271 15.29 -1.00 4.73
C PRO A 271 15.36 -1.33 3.23
N LEU A 272 15.82 -2.52 2.87
CA LEU A 272 15.82 -2.96 1.46
C LEU A 272 14.40 -3.37 1.01
N PRO A 273 14.10 -3.34 -0.30
CA PRO A 273 12.83 -3.85 -0.82
C PRO A 273 12.57 -5.33 -0.48
N ALA A 274 11.30 -5.69 -0.36
CA ALA A 274 10.84 -7.07 -0.11
C ALA A 274 11.02 -7.96 -1.35
N PRO A 275 11.61 -9.16 -1.21
CA PRO A 275 11.68 -10.14 -2.31
C PRO A 275 10.45 -11.07 -2.34
N PRO A 276 10.02 -11.57 -3.52
CA PRO A 276 10.32 -11.04 -4.84
C PRO A 276 9.40 -9.85 -5.15
N SER A 277 9.81 -8.88 -5.97
CA SER A 277 8.86 -7.87 -6.48
C SER A 277 8.95 -7.81 -8.00
N PRO A 278 7.94 -8.35 -8.71
CA PRO A 278 7.08 -7.44 -9.48
C PRO A 278 5.59 -7.84 -9.60
N GLN A 279 4.80 -6.90 -10.14
CA GLN A 279 3.32 -6.70 -10.22
C GLN A 279 2.72 -5.84 -9.10
N ASP A 280 3.08 -6.05 -7.82
CA ASP A 280 2.57 -5.25 -6.69
C ASP A 280 3.65 -4.37 -6.04
N TRP A 281 4.57 -3.81 -6.82
CA TRP A 281 5.67 -2.98 -6.29
C TRP A 281 5.19 -1.80 -5.43
N THR A 282 3.98 -1.30 -5.68
CA THR A 282 3.34 -0.22 -4.93
C THR A 282 3.06 -0.58 -3.47
N ASP A 283 3.00 -1.88 -3.16
CA ASP A 283 2.81 -2.42 -1.81
C ASP A 283 4.08 -2.39 -0.97
N ASP A 284 5.24 -2.25 -1.61
CA ASP A 284 6.50 -2.12 -0.90
C ASP A 284 6.65 -0.68 -0.39
N PRO A 285 6.72 -0.44 0.93
CA PRO A 285 6.88 0.91 1.48
C PRO A 285 8.21 1.55 1.09
N THR A 286 9.19 0.76 0.63
CA THR A 286 10.52 1.24 0.24
C THR A 286 10.62 1.68 -1.22
N LEU A 287 9.67 1.33 -2.11
CA LEU A 287 9.77 1.61 -3.57
C LEU A 287 9.01 2.86 -4.04
N GLY A 288 9.71 3.95 -4.34
CA GLY A 288 9.08 5.17 -4.85
C GLY A 288 8.71 5.12 -6.33
N TYR A 289 9.47 4.33 -7.10
CA TYR A 289 9.51 4.41 -8.55
C TYR A 289 9.63 3.01 -9.16
N TRP A 290 9.08 2.85 -10.36
CA TRP A 290 9.19 1.63 -11.16
C TRP A 290 9.48 1.95 -12.62
N VAL A 291 10.56 1.39 -13.17
CA VAL A 291 10.90 1.51 -14.60
C VAL A 291 10.63 0.19 -15.33
N ASP A 292 10.07 0.29 -16.53
CA ASP A 292 9.97 -0.83 -17.48
C ASP A 292 10.62 -0.35 -18.79
N ALA A 293 11.70 -0.99 -19.21
CA ALA A 293 12.48 -0.53 -20.35
C ALA A 293 13.12 -1.69 -21.14
N PRO A 294 13.08 -1.64 -22.48
CA PRO A 294 13.78 -2.60 -23.32
C PRO A 294 15.31 -2.59 -23.19
N ALA A 295 15.91 -1.45 -22.84
CA ALA A 295 17.36 -1.29 -22.70
C ALA A 295 17.74 -0.19 -21.70
N ALA A 296 18.98 -0.23 -21.21
CA ALA A 296 19.50 0.77 -20.28
C ALA A 296 19.65 2.18 -20.90
N SER A 297 19.70 2.28 -22.23
CA SER A 297 19.79 3.56 -22.95
C SER A 297 18.44 4.26 -23.13
N CYS A 298 17.34 3.65 -22.69
CA CYS A 298 16.00 4.22 -22.83
C CYS A 298 15.79 5.46 -21.95
N LEU A 299 14.89 6.33 -22.41
CA LEU A 299 14.54 7.60 -21.79
C LEU A 299 14.05 7.43 -20.34
N ALA A 300 13.19 6.45 -20.08
CA ALA A 300 12.71 6.18 -18.72
C ALA A 300 13.84 5.81 -17.76
N VAL A 301 14.86 5.07 -18.23
CA VAL A 301 16.01 4.66 -17.42
C VAL A 301 16.87 5.88 -17.07
N SER A 302 17.08 6.79 -18.03
CA SER A 302 17.80 8.04 -17.77
C SER A 302 17.14 8.84 -16.65
N LEU A 303 15.81 9.01 -16.67
CA LEU A 303 15.10 9.67 -15.55
C LEU A 303 15.18 8.88 -14.25
N ALA A 304 15.05 7.55 -14.32
CA ALA A 304 15.10 6.65 -13.17
C ALA A 304 16.46 6.69 -12.46
N ASP A 305 17.56 6.78 -13.21
CA ASP A 305 18.92 6.93 -12.68
C ASP A 305 19.01 8.17 -11.77
N HIS A 306 18.42 9.29 -12.18
CA HIS A 306 18.40 10.52 -11.38
C HIS A 306 17.59 10.36 -10.08
N PHE A 307 16.47 9.62 -10.09
CA PHE A 307 15.70 9.33 -8.87
C PHE A 307 16.43 8.36 -7.94
N ALA A 308 17.07 7.33 -8.48
CA ALA A 308 17.87 6.37 -7.73
C ALA A 308 19.07 7.06 -7.05
N PHE A 309 19.80 7.88 -7.82
CA PHE A 309 20.97 8.60 -7.34
C PHE A 309 20.62 9.67 -6.30
N SER A 310 19.58 10.46 -6.56
CA SER A 310 19.12 11.51 -5.63
C SER A 310 18.45 10.97 -4.36
N ARG A 311 18.25 9.65 -4.27
CA ARG A 311 17.53 9.01 -3.16
C ARG A 311 16.13 9.61 -3.00
N GLY A 312 15.45 9.84 -4.11
CA GLY A 312 14.08 10.38 -4.12
C GLY A 312 13.94 11.83 -3.67
N ASN A 313 15.05 12.58 -3.54
CA ASN A 313 15.00 14.02 -3.21
C ASN A 313 14.70 14.90 -4.43
N ALA A 314 14.92 14.39 -5.64
CA ALA A 314 14.54 15.08 -6.86
C ALA A 314 13.04 14.96 -7.12
N ARG A 315 12.50 15.92 -7.88
CA ARG A 315 11.09 16.03 -8.26
C ARG A 315 10.91 15.69 -9.73
N LEU A 316 9.76 15.12 -10.07
CA LEU A 316 9.32 15.07 -11.47
C LEU A 316 8.57 16.36 -11.80
N ALA A 317 8.94 17.01 -12.89
CA ALA A 317 8.18 18.10 -13.48
C ALA A 317 7.88 17.80 -14.95
N VAL A 318 6.65 18.05 -15.37
CA VAL A 318 6.20 17.94 -16.76
C VAL A 318 5.58 19.28 -17.14
N SER A 319 6.05 19.86 -18.24
CA SER A 319 5.47 21.03 -18.88
C SER A 319 4.96 20.70 -20.27
N ASP A 320 4.38 21.69 -20.94
CA ASP A 320 4.05 21.62 -22.36
C ASP A 320 5.28 21.46 -23.27
N GLN A 321 6.48 21.77 -22.78
CA GLN A 321 7.72 21.71 -23.56
C GLN A 321 8.63 20.51 -23.21
N ARG A 322 8.59 20.01 -21.98
CA ARG A 322 9.55 19.02 -21.50
C ARG A 322 9.12 18.24 -20.26
N VAL A 323 9.72 17.07 -20.09
CA VAL A 323 9.77 16.33 -18.84
C VAL A 323 11.16 16.51 -18.24
N ALA A 324 11.24 16.75 -16.94
CA ALA A 324 12.50 16.99 -16.26
C ALA A 324 12.55 16.36 -14.87
N VAL A 325 13.76 15.99 -14.46
CA VAL A 325 14.08 15.72 -13.06
C VAL A 325 14.68 16.98 -12.45
N VAL A 326 13.95 17.56 -11.50
CA VAL A 326 14.24 18.85 -10.90
C VAL A 326 14.83 18.66 -9.52
N TYR A 327 16.02 19.23 -9.31
CA TYR A 327 16.75 19.13 -8.06
C TYR A 327 16.68 20.44 -7.28
N PRO A 328 16.38 20.39 -5.97
CA PRO A 328 16.68 21.48 -5.06
C PRO A 328 18.19 21.76 -5.05
N THR A 329 18.59 23.01 -5.25
CA THR A 329 20.00 23.39 -5.41
C THR A 329 20.84 23.25 -4.15
N HIS A 330 20.21 23.21 -2.97
CA HIS A 330 20.92 23.01 -1.69
C HIS A 330 21.59 21.62 -1.59
N LEU A 331 21.16 20.64 -2.41
CA LEU A 331 21.72 19.29 -2.45
C LEU A 331 23.07 19.20 -3.17
N PHE A 332 23.50 20.23 -3.91
CA PHE A 332 24.73 20.18 -4.69
C PHE A 332 25.93 20.63 -3.87
N GLU A 333 27.09 20.03 -4.14
CA GLU A 333 28.38 20.50 -3.59
C GLU A 333 28.69 21.92 -4.09
N ALA A 334 28.63 22.11 -5.41
CA ALA A 334 28.72 23.43 -6.03
C ALA A 334 27.37 24.14 -5.91
N LYS A 335 27.21 25.03 -4.92
CA LYS A 335 25.95 25.75 -4.62
C LYS A 335 25.54 26.70 -5.78
N PRO A 336 24.62 26.30 -6.67
CA PRO A 336 24.15 27.13 -7.78
C PRO A 336 23.34 28.32 -7.26
N SER A 337 23.23 29.39 -8.07
CA SER A 337 22.51 30.61 -7.69
C SER A 337 20.99 30.53 -7.79
N SER A 338 20.44 29.52 -8.47
CA SER A 338 18.99 29.27 -8.58
C SER A 338 18.46 28.44 -7.40
N VAL A 339 17.13 28.38 -7.22
CA VAL A 339 16.49 27.50 -6.22
C VAL A 339 16.38 26.06 -6.72
N PHE A 340 16.20 25.89 -8.03
CA PHE A 340 16.12 24.60 -8.69
C PHE A 340 17.09 24.52 -9.87
N THR A 341 17.51 23.30 -10.19
CA THR A 341 18.28 22.99 -11.40
C THR A 341 17.85 21.63 -11.96
N THR A 342 18.23 21.33 -13.20
CA THR A 342 17.84 20.12 -13.93
C THR A 342 19.06 19.53 -14.63
N PHE A 343 19.22 18.21 -14.54
CA PHE A 343 20.30 17.46 -15.20
C PHE A 343 19.79 16.39 -16.19
N ALA A 344 18.50 16.03 -16.11
CA ALA A 344 17.80 15.27 -17.14
C ALA A 344 16.58 16.04 -17.61
N GLU A 345 16.54 16.28 -18.92
CA GLU A 345 15.45 16.94 -19.64
C GLU A 345 15.15 16.15 -20.90
N ILE A 346 13.87 15.85 -21.11
CA ILE A 346 13.37 15.13 -22.28
C ILE A 346 12.31 16.02 -22.94
N PRO A 347 12.36 16.24 -24.26
CA PRO A 347 11.33 16.99 -24.96
C PRO A 347 9.93 16.38 -24.76
N SER A 348 8.90 17.20 -24.59
CA SER A 348 7.52 16.71 -24.39
C SER A 348 7.04 15.80 -25.53
N GLY A 349 7.48 16.07 -26.76
CA GLY A 349 7.19 15.23 -27.93
C GLY A 349 7.75 13.79 -27.87
N ALA A 350 8.66 13.48 -26.95
CA ALA A 350 9.12 12.11 -26.72
C ALA A 350 8.23 11.32 -25.74
N VAL A 351 7.27 11.97 -25.09
CA VAL A 351 6.26 11.33 -24.23
C VAL A 351 5.04 10.98 -25.06
N ARG A 352 4.70 9.68 -25.11
CA ARG A 352 3.49 9.19 -25.77
C ARG A 352 2.24 9.36 -24.91
N SER A 353 2.36 9.12 -23.60
CA SER A 353 1.26 9.32 -22.67
C SER A 353 1.75 9.69 -21.27
N LEU A 354 0.91 10.47 -20.60
CA LEU A 354 0.98 10.78 -19.17
C LEU A 354 -0.35 10.35 -18.57
N GLU A 355 -0.33 9.34 -17.71
CA GLU A 355 -1.52 8.70 -17.14
C GLU A 355 -1.43 8.66 -15.62
N THR A 356 -2.58 8.55 -14.96
CA THR A 356 -2.66 8.33 -13.51
C THR A 356 -3.40 7.02 -13.18
N PRO A 357 -2.88 5.85 -13.61
CA PRO A 357 -3.56 4.59 -13.36
C PRO A 357 -3.49 4.20 -11.88
N TYR A 358 -4.37 3.29 -11.48
CA TYR A 358 -4.22 2.54 -10.24
C TYR A 358 -3.36 1.30 -10.49
N ALA A 359 -2.43 1.01 -9.59
CA ALA A 359 -1.50 -0.11 -9.74
C ALA A 359 -1.57 -1.07 -8.54
N GLY A 360 -1.19 -2.33 -8.82
CA GLY A 360 -1.19 -3.44 -7.87
C GLY A 360 -2.57 -4.07 -7.65
N ALA A 361 -2.58 -5.16 -6.90
CA ALA A 361 -3.79 -5.88 -6.50
C ALA A 361 -4.32 -5.45 -5.11
N SER A 362 -3.66 -4.53 -4.42
CA SER A 362 -4.14 -4.02 -3.14
C SER A 362 -5.42 -3.19 -3.28
N LEU A 363 -6.30 -3.27 -2.28
CA LEU A 363 -7.49 -2.41 -2.16
C LEU A 363 -7.45 -1.58 -0.84
N PRO A 364 -7.69 -0.26 -0.90
CA PRO A 364 -7.86 0.52 -2.13
C PRO A 364 -6.59 0.51 -2.99
N ALA A 365 -6.77 0.49 -4.31
CA ALA A 365 -5.64 0.47 -5.24
C ALA A 365 -4.88 1.78 -5.16
N ARG A 366 -3.55 1.72 -5.38
CA ARG A 366 -2.69 2.89 -5.20
C ARG A 366 -2.57 3.65 -6.52
N PRO A 367 -2.87 4.97 -6.56
CA PRO A 367 -2.65 5.76 -7.74
C PRO A 367 -1.15 5.91 -8.01
N VAL A 368 -0.76 5.80 -9.27
CA VAL A 368 0.60 6.07 -9.74
C VAL A 368 0.54 7.07 -10.88
N VAL A 369 1.57 7.88 -11.04
CA VAL A 369 1.78 8.64 -12.28
C VAL A 369 2.61 7.78 -13.20
N ARG A 370 2.17 7.57 -14.44
CA ARG A 370 2.90 6.81 -15.45
C ARG A 370 3.22 7.70 -16.65
N LEU A 371 4.50 7.77 -16.99
CA LEU A 371 5.00 8.32 -18.24
C LEU A 371 5.36 7.16 -19.17
N THR A 372 4.83 7.16 -20.38
CA THR A 372 5.22 6.22 -21.44
C THR A 372 5.90 6.99 -22.56
N PHE A 373 7.08 6.53 -22.97
CA PHE A 373 7.96 7.21 -23.92
C PHE A 373 7.88 6.61 -25.32
N ALA A 374 8.36 7.37 -26.30
CA ALA A 374 8.34 6.99 -27.70
C ALA A 374 9.23 5.78 -28.04
N ASP A 375 10.24 5.52 -27.22
CA ASP A 375 11.18 4.38 -27.32
C ASP A 375 10.63 3.08 -26.72
N GLY A 376 9.38 3.08 -26.25
CA GLY A 376 8.73 1.91 -25.64
C GLY A 376 9.01 1.72 -24.15
N SER A 377 9.80 2.60 -23.53
CA SER A 377 10.02 2.57 -22.09
C SER A 377 8.93 3.30 -21.31
N ALA A 378 8.78 2.97 -20.02
CA ALA A 378 7.83 3.59 -19.12
C ALA A 378 8.44 3.82 -17.73
N LEU A 379 8.07 4.94 -17.11
CA LEU A 379 8.40 5.27 -15.72
C LEU A 379 7.10 5.48 -14.94
N ALA A 380 6.92 4.73 -13.87
CA ALA A 380 5.83 4.90 -12.93
C ALA A 380 6.34 5.44 -11.59
N LEU A 381 5.61 6.38 -11.01
CA LEU A 381 5.92 7.04 -9.76
C LEU A 381 4.74 6.87 -8.80
N ARG A 382 5.02 6.46 -7.56
CA ARG A 382 3.99 6.33 -6.54
C ARG A 382 3.44 7.71 -6.20
N ARG A 383 2.13 7.92 -6.28
CA ARG A 383 1.55 9.15 -5.76
C ARG A 383 1.42 9.05 -4.24
N GLN A 384 1.89 10.06 -3.52
CA GLN A 384 1.66 10.13 -2.07
C GLN A 384 0.17 10.42 -1.85
N SER A 385 -0.49 9.53 -1.11
CA SER A 385 -1.89 9.63 -0.69
C SER A 385 -1.99 10.31 0.66
#